data_AF-A0A0B6XSX5-F1
#
_entry.id   AF-A0A0B6XSX5-F1
#
_cell.length_a   1.000
_cell.length_b   1.000
_cell.length_c   1.000
_cell.angle_alpha   90.00
_cell.angle_beta   90.00
_cell.angle_gamma   90.00
#
_symmetry.space_group_name_H-M   'P 1'
#
loop_
_entity.id
_entity.type
_entity.pdbx_description
1 polymer ?
#
loop_
_entity_poly.entity_id
_entity_poly.type
_entity_poly.pdbx_seq_one_letter_code
_entity_poly.pdbx_strand_id
1 'polypeptide(L)'
;KGCRFVELDCWDGPNDEPVVYHGHTLTSKISFKSAIEAINDYAFSHSKYPVILALENHCSVKQQRVMALILKSVFGDKLFTDNVDQSQTTL
;
A
#
# COMPACT_ATOMS: atom_id res chain seq x y z
N LYS A 1 2.30 17.66 2.64
CA LYS A 1 3.80 17.64 2.56
C LYS A 1 4.35 16.81 1.37
N GLY A 2 3.57 16.42 0.35
CA GLY A 2 4.12 15.98 -0.95
C GLY A 2 4.98 14.70 -1.00
N CYS A 3 4.98 13.85 0.04
CA CYS A 3 5.78 12.62 0.04
C CYS A 3 5.41 11.70 -1.15
N ARG A 4 6.41 11.05 -1.76
CA ARG A 4 6.24 10.10 -2.87
C ARG A 4 6.61 8.66 -2.53
N PHE A 5 7.15 8.43 -1.34
CA PHE A 5 7.54 7.11 -0.85
C PHE A 5 6.90 6.90 0.51
N VAL A 6 6.07 5.87 0.64
CA VAL A 6 5.35 5.56 1.87
C VAL A 6 5.61 4.11 2.24
N GLU A 7 6.02 3.90 3.47
CA GLU A 7 6.29 2.57 4.02
C GLU A 7 5.08 2.09 4.84
N LEU A 8 4.79 0.79 4.75
CA LEU A 8 3.73 0.11 5.48
C LEU A 8 4.23 -1.22 6.04
N ASP A 9 4.40 -1.29 7.35
CA ASP A 9 4.72 -2.51 8.09
C ASP A 9 3.46 -3.35 8.25
N CYS A 10 3.28 -4.35 7.38
CA CYS A 10 2.04 -5.11 7.24
C CYS A 10 2.11 -6.41 8.04
N TRP A 11 1.16 -6.60 8.94
CA TRP A 11 1.08 -7.77 9.82
C TRP A 11 -0.31 -8.40 9.79
N ASP A 12 -0.36 -9.69 10.12
CA ASP A 12 -1.64 -10.38 10.30
C ASP A 12 -2.48 -9.71 11.40
N GLY A 13 -3.73 -9.41 11.08
CA GLY A 13 -4.71 -8.88 12.01
C GLY A 13 -5.88 -9.84 12.28
N PRO A 14 -6.80 -9.45 13.18
CA PRO A 14 -7.98 -10.25 13.51
C PRO A 14 -8.95 -10.33 12.33
N ASN A 15 -9.80 -11.37 12.32
CA ASN A 15 -10.83 -11.57 11.30
C ASN A 15 -10.30 -11.60 9.85
N ASP A 16 -9.05 -12.06 9.66
CA ASP A 16 -8.36 -12.07 8.37
C ASP A 16 -8.13 -10.69 7.73
N GLU A 17 -8.23 -9.62 8.52
CA GLU A 17 -8.00 -8.24 8.07
C GLU A 17 -6.57 -7.79 8.46
N PRO A 18 -5.68 -7.48 7.50
CA PRO A 18 -4.32 -7.04 7.79
C PRO A 18 -4.28 -5.70 8.54
N VAL A 19 -3.26 -5.53 9.37
CA VAL A 19 -3.01 -4.30 10.14
C VAL A 19 -1.63 -3.74 9.86
N VAL A 20 -1.48 -2.43 10.12
CA VAL A 20 -0.20 -1.73 10.01
C VAL A 20 0.22 -1.23 11.39
N TYR A 21 1.43 -1.59 11.81
CA TYR A 21 2.09 -1.11 13.04
C TYR A 21 3.56 -1.54 13.06
N HIS A 22 4.36 -0.93 13.95
CA HIS A 22 5.75 -1.31 14.12
C HIS A 22 5.85 -2.58 14.98
N GLY A 23 6.25 -3.69 14.35
CA GLY A 23 6.34 -5.01 14.95
C GLY A 23 7.15 -5.05 16.24
N HIS A 24 6.76 -5.90 17.18
CA HIS A 24 7.47 -6.08 18.46
C HIS A 24 7.59 -4.82 19.34
N THR A 25 6.75 -3.80 19.10
CA THR A 25 6.67 -2.59 19.92
C THR A 25 5.27 -2.34 20.47
N LEU A 26 5.11 -1.29 21.28
CA LEU A 26 3.82 -0.87 21.86
C LEU A 26 3.08 0.16 21.00
N THR A 27 3.37 0.24 19.70
CA THR A 27 2.67 1.15 18.80
C THR A 27 1.23 0.71 18.57
N SER A 28 0.33 1.69 18.44
CA SER A 28 -1.06 1.42 18.08
C SER A 28 -1.17 0.84 16.67
N LYS A 29 -2.19 0.03 16.45
CA LYS A 29 -2.46 -0.61 15.15
C LYS A 29 -3.52 0.17 14.39
N ILE A 30 -3.34 0.25 13.08
CA ILE A 30 -4.37 0.74 12.15
C ILE A 30 -4.73 -0.34 11.13
N SER A 31 -5.92 -0.25 10.54
CA SER A 31 -6.30 -1.16 9.44
C SER A 31 -5.45 -0.87 8.20
N PHE A 32 -4.96 -1.93 7.55
CA PHE A 32 -4.31 -1.81 6.24
C PHE A 32 -5.26 -1.16 5.22
N LYS A 33 -6.53 -1.56 5.20
CA LYS A 33 -7.54 -0.98 4.30
C LYS A 33 -7.67 0.53 4.50
N SER A 34 -7.80 0.99 5.74
CA SER A 34 -7.90 2.42 6.04
C SER A 34 -6.64 3.20 5.64
N ALA A 35 -5.45 2.61 5.80
CA ALA A 35 -4.20 3.22 5.33
C ALA A 35 -4.19 3.37 3.79
N ILE A 36 -4.61 2.33 3.07
CA ILE A 36 -4.69 2.33 1.60
C ILE A 36 -5.75 3.32 1.08
N GLU A 37 -6.92 3.42 1.71
CA GLU A 37 -7.96 4.42 1.39
C GLU A 37 -7.42 5.85 1.57
N ALA A 38 -6.78 6.14 2.70
CA ALA A 38 -6.16 7.44 2.92
C ALA A 38 -5.08 7.77 1.89
N ILE A 39 -4.23 6.79 1.53
CA ILE A 39 -3.25 6.99 0.47
C ILE A 39 -3.93 7.30 -0.86
N ASN A 40 -5.01 6.59 -1.22
CA ASN A 40 -5.73 6.83 -2.48
C ASN A 40 -6.29 8.25 -2.60
N ASP A 41 -6.79 8.80 -1.49
CA ASP A 41 -7.39 10.15 -1.43
C ASP A 41 -6.33 11.24 -1.56
N TYR A 42 -5.15 11.03 -0.97
CA TYR A 42 -4.11 12.08 -0.87
C TYR A 42 -2.93 11.90 -1.84
N ALA A 43 -2.77 10.73 -2.48
CA ALA A 43 -1.62 10.35 -3.30
C ALA A 43 -1.24 11.40 -4.35
N PHE A 44 -2.21 12.12 -4.92
CA PHE A 44 -1.95 13.09 -5.99
C PHE A 44 -2.37 14.53 -5.65
N SER A 45 -2.74 14.78 -4.39
CA SER A 45 -3.22 16.10 -3.93
C SER A 45 -2.16 17.21 -4.02
N HIS A 46 -0.86 16.86 -4.01
CA HIS A 46 0.26 17.81 -4.02
C HIS A 46 1.21 17.63 -5.21
N SER A 47 1.09 16.53 -5.97
CA SER A 47 1.99 16.18 -7.08
C SER A 47 1.33 15.15 -7.99
N LYS A 48 1.58 15.25 -9.30
CA LYS A 48 1.06 14.31 -10.31
C LYS A 48 1.99 13.10 -10.54
N TYR A 49 3.21 13.15 -10.03
CA TYR A 49 4.19 12.07 -10.19
C TYR A 49 3.79 10.81 -9.41
N PRO A 50 4.35 9.62 -9.67
CA PRO A 50 3.98 8.38 -8.98
C PRO A 50 4.19 8.38 -7.46
N VAL A 51 3.40 7.58 -6.72
CA VAL A 51 3.69 7.17 -5.33
C VAL A 51 4.29 5.77 -5.37
N ILE A 52 5.34 5.53 -4.59
CA ILE A 52 5.90 4.21 -4.32
C ILE A 52 5.45 3.79 -2.93
N LEU A 53 4.85 2.61 -2.83
CA LEU A 53 4.52 1.97 -1.56
C LEU A 53 5.54 0.86 -1.28
N ALA A 54 6.28 0.99 -0.20
CA ALA A 54 7.15 -0.06 0.32
C ALA A 54 6.37 -0.88 1.34
N LEU A 55 6.07 -2.12 1.00
CA LEU A 55 5.34 -3.04 1.88
C LEU A 55 6.33 -3.94 2.60
N GLU A 56 6.56 -3.70 3.89
CA GLU A 56 7.29 -4.64 4.75
C GLU A 56 6.31 -5.73 5.19
N ASN A 57 6.37 -6.89 4.54
CA ASN A 57 5.31 -7.89 4.60
C ASN A 57 5.61 -9.03 5.57
N HIS A 58 4.95 -9.02 6.72
CA HIS A 58 4.94 -10.08 7.73
C HIS A 58 3.61 -10.85 7.77
N CYS A 59 2.75 -10.67 6.76
CA CYS A 59 1.45 -11.33 6.71
C CYS A 59 1.57 -12.79 6.25
N SER A 60 0.69 -13.65 6.74
CA SER A 60 0.50 -14.99 6.21
C SER A 60 0.00 -14.94 4.76
N VAL A 61 0.24 -16.01 3.99
CA VAL A 61 -0.19 -16.10 2.58
C VAL A 61 -1.70 -15.86 2.43
N LYS A 62 -2.51 -16.20 3.44
CA LYS A 62 -3.95 -15.92 3.44
C LYS A 62 -4.22 -14.42 3.47
N GLN A 63 -3.62 -13.68 4.40
CA GLN A 63 -3.81 -12.24 4.51
C GLN A 63 -3.07 -11.45 3.42
N GLN A 64 -1.98 -11.97 2.85
CA GLN A 64 -1.37 -11.41 1.64
C GLN A 64 -2.36 -11.37 0.45
N ARG A 65 -3.22 -12.39 0.31
CA ARG A 65 -4.29 -12.37 -0.70
C ARG A 65 -5.31 -11.26 -0.41
N VAL A 66 -5.65 -11.05 0.86
CA VAL A 66 -6.54 -9.96 1.28
C VAL A 66 -5.89 -8.60 0.98
N MET A 67 -4.60 -8.41 1.29
CA MET A 67 -3.85 -7.20 0.92
C MET A 67 -3.92 -6.94 -0.59
N ALA A 68 -3.66 -7.96 -1.41
CA ALA A 68 -3.72 -7.82 -2.87
C ALA A 68 -5.12 -7.44 -3.37
N LEU A 69 -6.18 -7.98 -2.77
CA LEU A 69 -7.57 -7.60 -3.08
C LEU A 69 -7.87 -6.16 -2.67
N ILE A 70 -7.42 -5.73 -1.49
CA ILE A 70 -7.58 -4.34 -1.01
C ILE A 70 -6.85 -3.38 -1.96
N LEU A 71 -5.59 -3.64 -2.30
CA LEU A 71 -4.81 -2.80 -3.21
C LEU A 71 -5.51 -2.65 -4.56
N LYS A 72 -5.96 -3.77 -5.16
CA LYS A 72 -6.66 -3.76 -6.45
C LYS A 72 -8.01 -3.04 -6.38
N SER A 73 -8.79 -3.27 -5.33
CA SER A 73 -10.13 -2.69 -5.20
C SER A 73 -10.12 -1.20 -4.89
N VAL A 74 -9.20 -0.74 -4.03
CA VAL A 74 -9.15 0.66 -3.59
C VAL A 74 -8.45 1.55 -4.61
N PHE A 75 -7.32 1.12 -5.16
CA PHE A 75 -6.59 1.93 -6.14
C PHE A 75 -7.16 1.81 -7.56
N GLY A 76 -7.78 0.67 -7.90
CA GLY A 76 -8.31 0.43 -9.25
C GLY A 76 -7.26 0.74 -10.32
N ASP A 77 -7.64 1.55 -11.30
CA ASP A 77 -6.79 1.93 -12.43
C ASP A 77 -5.56 2.78 -12.03
N LYS A 78 -5.50 3.29 -10.80
CA LYS A 78 -4.30 4.00 -10.29
C LYS A 78 -3.20 3.04 -9.87
N LEU A 79 -3.51 1.76 -9.67
CA LEU A 79 -2.51 0.74 -9.35
C LEU A 79 -1.80 0.32 -10.62
N PHE A 80 -0.48 0.53 -10.65
CA PHE A 80 0.34 0.05 -11.74
C PHE A 80 0.49 -1.49 -11.65
N THR A 81 -0.13 -2.22 -12.57
CA THR A 81 -0.09 -3.70 -12.63
C THR A 81 0.62 -4.27 -13.85
N ASP A 82 0.95 -3.41 -14.82
CA ASP A 82 1.59 -3.83 -16.06
C ASP A 82 3.11 -3.94 -15.88
N ASN A 83 3.76 -4.61 -16.84
CA ASN A 83 5.21 -4.51 -16.93
C ASN A 83 5.57 -3.10 -17.40
N VAL A 84 6.62 -2.51 -16.82
CA VAL A 84 7.18 -1.26 -17.33
C VAL A 84 7.62 -1.51 -18.77
N ASP A 85 7.00 -0.80 -19.71
CA ASP A 85 7.40 -0.83 -21.11
C ASP A 85 8.83 -0.27 -21.22
N GLN A 86 9.78 -1.17 -21.49
CA GLN A 86 11.20 -0.82 -21.61
C GLN A 86 11.49 0.13 -22.77
N SER A 87 10.53 0.34 -23.69
CA SER A 87 10.67 1.29 -24.79
C SER A 87 10.32 2.74 -24.39
N GLN A 88 9.70 2.97 -23.24
CA GLN A 88 9.32 4.32 -22.77
C GLN A 88 10.44 5.07 -22.04
N THR A 89 11.68 4.57 -22.05
CA THR A 89 12.86 5.24 -21.45
C THR A 89 13.43 6.40 -22.26
N THR A 90 12.78 6.82 -23.34
CA THR A 90 13.26 7.95 -24.16
C THR A 90 12.71 9.26 -23.61
N LEU A 91 13.61 10.08 -23.04
CA LEU A 91 13.40 11.53 -22.87
C LEU A 91 13.41 12.24 -24.23
#